data_AF-A0A9D5XTK9-F1
#
_entry.id   AF-A0A9D5XTK9-F1
#
_cell.length_a   1.000
_cell.length_b   1.000
_cell.length_c   1.000
_cell.angle_alpha   90.00
_cell.angle_beta   90.00
_cell.angle_gamma   90.00
#
_symmetry.space_group_name_H-M   'P 1'
#
loop_
_entity.id
_entity.type
_entity.pdbx_description
1 polymer ?
#
loop_
_entity_poly.entity_id
_entity_poly.type
_entity_poly.pdbx_seq_one_letter_code
_entity_poly.pdbx_strand_id
1 'polypeptide(L)'
;MQLITWNTQWCCGLDGSVDPGRIVQTLHALGDSDVVCLQEIAINFTDLQGAPQDQVAQLQALLPGWQLFFGAAVDMWGSRGRQQFGNLIATRLPVLQVQHYPLPYPGDVGVRSMPRMATVVTVQDPRLGPVQVITTHLEFYSKRQRMTQARYLRRLLFEGLSQYYAPALAGEEGSPYQKKPYAYHAVLCGDFNFDAQEPEYSVMASAAAVIECLEAGWPEQVVGTRWNDAWRLLSPDQNQPATFKLNDRRFGPEPVACDFVWVSDGLRSHVQSFEVDGLTQASDHQPVRVVIGH
;
A
#
# COMPACT_ATOMS: atom_id res chain seq x y z
N MET A 1 -6.55 -14.44 4.39
CA MET A 1 -5.38 -13.65 4.00
C MET A 1 -4.58 -13.14 5.19
N GLN A 2 -3.30 -13.48 5.25
CA GLN A 2 -2.29 -12.87 6.13
C GLN A 2 -1.50 -11.83 5.33
N LEU A 3 -1.60 -10.56 5.70
CA LEU A 3 -0.97 -9.45 4.98
C LEU A 3 0.08 -8.77 5.87
N ILE A 4 1.24 -8.47 5.30
CA ILE A 4 2.25 -7.61 5.93
C ILE A 4 2.45 -6.38 5.06
N THR A 5 2.50 -5.18 5.66
CA THR A 5 2.94 -3.96 5.00
C THR A 5 4.14 -3.36 5.71
N TRP A 6 5.12 -2.85 4.97
CA TRP A 6 6.32 -2.29 5.56
C TRP A 6 7.06 -1.31 4.62
N ASN A 7 7.28 -0.08 5.09
CA ASN A 7 8.27 0.80 4.48
C ASN A 7 9.67 0.30 4.84
N THR A 8 10.45 -0.11 3.85
CA THR A 8 11.75 -0.75 4.07
C THR A 8 12.93 0.19 3.96
N GLN A 9 12.71 1.49 3.69
CA GLN A 9 13.77 2.49 3.49
C GLN A 9 14.81 1.99 2.49
N TRP A 10 14.39 1.56 1.29
CA TRP A 10 15.25 0.87 0.31
C TRP A 10 16.13 -0.20 0.93
N CYS A 11 15.54 -1.03 1.79
CA CYS A 11 16.18 -2.10 2.57
C CYS A 11 17.40 -1.62 3.40
N CYS A 12 17.52 -0.33 3.67
CA CYS A 12 18.58 0.28 4.45
C CYS A 12 18.18 0.31 5.92
N GLY A 13 18.88 -0.48 6.72
CA GLY A 13 18.65 -0.53 8.16
C GLY A 13 19.21 0.70 8.87
N LEU A 14 18.95 0.78 10.18
CA LEU A 14 19.51 1.85 11.01
C LEU A 14 21.03 1.78 11.16
N ASP A 15 21.63 0.65 10.78
CA ASP A 15 23.08 0.47 10.63
C ASP A 15 23.64 1.08 9.33
N GLY A 16 22.80 1.63 8.47
CA GLY A 16 23.18 2.26 7.20
C GLY A 16 23.53 1.28 6.08
N SER A 17 23.34 -0.03 6.30
CA SER A 17 23.62 -1.07 5.31
C SER A 17 22.36 -1.44 4.55
N VAL A 18 22.44 -1.57 3.22
CA VAL A 18 21.36 -2.08 2.37
C VAL A 18 21.42 -3.59 2.33
N ASP A 19 20.39 -4.25 2.87
CA ASP A 19 20.31 -5.72 2.95
C ASP A 19 18.86 -6.21 2.77
N PRO A 20 18.44 -6.55 1.53
CA PRO A 20 17.15 -7.18 1.27
C PRO A 20 16.99 -8.55 1.96
N GLY A 21 18.08 -9.26 2.25
CA GLY A 21 18.08 -10.52 3.00
C GLY A 21 17.58 -10.32 4.42
N ARG A 22 18.02 -9.26 5.10
CA ARG A 22 17.52 -8.88 6.43
C ARG A 22 16.02 -8.56 6.41
N ILE A 23 15.53 -7.90 5.36
CA ILE A 23 14.09 -7.64 5.20
C ILE A 23 13.32 -8.96 5.13
N VAL A 24 13.72 -9.90 4.27
CA VAL A 24 13.07 -11.22 4.16
C VAL A 24 13.16 -12.03 5.45
N GLN A 25 14.29 -12.00 6.16
CA GLN A 25 14.43 -12.64 7.47
C GLN A 25 13.47 -12.07 8.50
N THR A 26 13.31 -10.73 8.52
CA THR A 26 12.37 -10.05 9.41
C THR A 26 10.93 -10.43 9.08
N LEU A 27 10.57 -10.44 7.79
CA LEU A 27 9.24 -10.87 7.34
C LEU A 27 8.91 -12.30 7.79
N HIS A 28 9.86 -13.24 7.68
CA HIS A 28 9.65 -14.61 8.17
C HIS A 28 9.54 -14.69 9.70
N ALA A 29 10.28 -13.86 10.44
CA ALA A 29 10.22 -13.82 11.91
C ALA A 29 8.88 -13.29 12.44
N LEU A 30 8.18 -12.43 11.69
CA LEU A 30 6.82 -11.96 12.00
C LEU A 30 5.75 -13.06 11.84
N GLY A 31 6.09 -14.14 11.13
CA GLY A 31 5.22 -15.28 10.89
C GLY A 31 4.80 -15.42 9.43
N ASP A 32 3.87 -16.33 9.18
CA ASP A 32 3.37 -16.60 7.85
C ASP A 32 2.65 -15.38 7.25
N SER A 33 2.79 -15.22 5.93
CA SER A 33 2.15 -14.18 5.14
C SER A 33 1.74 -14.71 3.77
N ASP A 34 0.57 -14.32 3.30
CA ASP A 34 0.08 -14.64 1.95
C ASP A 34 0.43 -13.52 0.96
N VAL A 35 0.49 -12.28 1.48
CA VAL A 35 0.76 -11.06 0.73
C VAL A 35 1.69 -10.16 1.55
N VAL A 36 2.70 -9.61 0.89
CA VAL A 36 3.65 -8.63 1.46
C VAL A 36 3.65 -7.39 0.59
N CYS A 37 3.43 -6.22 1.20
CA CYS A 37 3.39 -4.92 0.56
C CYS A 37 4.57 -4.08 1.07
N LEU A 38 5.56 -3.83 0.22
CA LEU A 38 6.75 -3.07 0.57
C LEU A 38 6.73 -1.69 -0.07
N GLN A 39 7.12 -0.67 0.69
CA GLN A 39 7.37 0.67 0.19
C GLN A 39 8.88 0.95 0.14
N GLU A 40 9.24 1.93 -0.69
CA GLU A 40 10.61 2.41 -0.88
C GLU A 40 11.57 1.40 -1.52
N ILE A 41 11.08 0.57 -2.43
CA ILE A 41 11.94 -0.36 -3.17
C ILE A 41 12.65 0.37 -4.31
N ALA A 42 13.97 0.21 -4.37
CA ALA A 42 14.86 0.89 -5.30
C ALA A 42 15.45 -0.05 -6.34
N ILE A 43 15.67 0.48 -7.55
CA ILE A 43 16.47 -0.11 -8.62
C ILE A 43 17.47 0.95 -9.07
N ASN A 44 18.77 0.63 -8.94
CA ASN A 44 19.91 1.42 -9.42
C ASN A 44 20.02 2.84 -8.82
N PHE A 45 19.48 3.08 -7.62
CA PHE A 45 19.66 4.34 -6.89
C PHE A 45 21.00 4.36 -6.12
N THR A 46 22.11 4.15 -6.83
CA THR A 46 23.43 3.92 -6.22
C THR A 46 24.01 5.07 -5.43
N ASP A 47 23.45 6.27 -5.53
CA ASP A 47 23.87 7.45 -4.77
C ASP A 47 23.13 7.60 -3.42
N LEU A 48 22.11 6.77 -3.16
CA LEU A 48 21.53 6.65 -1.83
C LEU A 48 22.51 5.93 -0.89
N GLN A 49 22.31 6.12 0.42
CA GLN A 49 23.09 5.42 1.45
C GLN A 49 23.03 3.90 1.24
N GLY A 50 24.20 3.26 1.28
CA GLY A 50 24.34 1.82 1.03
C GLY A 50 24.24 1.40 -0.44
N ALA A 51 24.11 2.35 -1.37
CA ALA A 51 24.15 2.14 -2.83
C ALA A 51 23.23 1.01 -3.34
N PRO A 52 21.90 1.12 -3.12
CA PRO A 52 20.95 0.08 -3.51
C PRO A 52 21.01 -0.22 -5.01
N GLN A 53 21.07 -1.52 -5.32
CA GLN A 53 21.08 -2.08 -6.68
C GLN A 53 19.66 -2.43 -7.12
N ASP A 54 19.47 -3.49 -7.88
CA ASP A 54 18.15 -4.02 -8.25
C ASP A 54 17.55 -4.83 -7.08
N GLN A 55 16.81 -4.16 -6.21
CA GLN A 55 16.20 -4.80 -5.05
C GLN A 55 15.05 -5.73 -5.43
N VAL A 56 14.39 -5.51 -6.56
CA VAL A 56 13.32 -6.41 -7.04
C VAL A 56 13.93 -7.75 -7.39
N ALA A 57 15.04 -7.78 -8.14
CA ALA A 57 15.74 -9.02 -8.46
C ALA A 57 16.30 -9.72 -7.22
N GLN A 58 16.86 -8.96 -6.27
CA GLN A 58 17.37 -9.51 -5.01
C GLN A 58 16.26 -10.14 -4.16
N LEU A 59 15.12 -9.45 -3.99
CA LEU A 59 13.96 -9.97 -3.27
C LEU A 59 13.36 -11.19 -3.96
N GLN A 60 13.26 -11.19 -5.29
CA GLN A 60 12.75 -12.33 -6.06
C GLN A 60 13.59 -13.59 -5.83
N ALA A 61 14.92 -13.45 -5.74
CA ALA A 61 15.82 -14.57 -5.45
C ALA A 61 15.67 -15.10 -4.00
N LEU A 62 15.30 -14.22 -3.06
CA LEU A 62 15.14 -14.56 -1.64
C LEU A 62 13.74 -15.09 -1.29
N LEU A 63 12.76 -14.90 -2.17
CA LEU A 63 11.36 -15.30 -1.99
C LEU A 63 10.95 -16.35 -3.05
N PRO A 64 11.54 -17.55 -3.04
CA PRO A 64 11.15 -18.60 -3.99
C PRO A 64 9.67 -18.96 -3.84
N GLY A 65 8.98 -19.11 -4.96
CA GLY A 65 7.54 -19.41 -5.00
C GLY A 65 6.62 -18.18 -4.83
N TRP A 66 7.19 -16.99 -4.60
CA TRP A 66 6.43 -15.74 -4.60
C TRP A 66 6.48 -15.07 -5.98
N GLN A 67 5.38 -14.43 -6.34
CA GLN A 67 5.27 -13.53 -7.48
C GLN A 67 5.41 -12.08 -6.99
N LEU A 68 6.29 -11.30 -7.61
CA LEU A 68 6.56 -9.91 -7.24
C LEU A 68 6.05 -8.96 -8.33
N PHE A 69 5.34 -7.92 -7.92
CA PHE A 69 4.78 -6.88 -8.78
C PHE A 69 5.26 -5.51 -8.30
N PHE A 70 6.15 -4.89 -9.08
CA PHE A 70 6.76 -3.61 -8.75
C PHE A 70 6.14 -2.48 -9.57
N GLY A 71 5.64 -1.46 -8.87
CA GLY A 71 5.17 -0.21 -9.46
C GLY A 71 6.14 0.93 -9.16
N ALA A 72 6.88 1.36 -10.19
CA ALA A 72 7.78 2.49 -10.10
C ALA A 72 6.99 3.81 -10.05
N ALA A 73 7.09 4.54 -8.93
CA ALA A 73 6.57 5.90 -8.81
C ALA A 73 7.51 6.91 -9.48
N VAL A 74 8.82 6.66 -9.33
CA VAL A 74 9.90 7.35 -10.03
C VAL A 74 10.50 6.36 -11.02
N ASP A 75 10.60 6.76 -12.29
CA ASP A 75 11.22 6.00 -13.36
C ASP A 75 11.92 6.97 -14.31
N MET A 76 13.23 7.13 -14.12
CA MET A 76 13.98 8.22 -14.75
C MET A 76 15.30 7.71 -15.33
N TRP A 77 15.80 8.42 -16.33
CA TRP A 77 17.13 8.20 -16.90
C TRP A 77 18.06 9.32 -16.48
N GLY A 78 19.14 8.96 -15.80
CA GLY A 78 20.24 9.86 -15.45
C GLY A 78 21.54 9.49 -16.17
N SER A 79 22.63 10.16 -15.81
CA SER A 79 23.98 9.88 -16.33
C SER A 79 24.47 8.46 -16.04
N ARG A 80 23.89 7.78 -15.04
CA ARG A 80 24.18 6.39 -14.66
C ARG A 80 23.17 5.38 -15.22
N GLY A 81 22.29 5.80 -16.13
CA GLY A 81 21.25 4.96 -16.72
C GLY A 81 19.90 5.10 -16.03
N ARG A 82 19.06 4.08 -16.17
CA ARG A 82 17.69 4.05 -15.63
C ARG A 82 17.71 3.78 -14.13
N GLN A 83 16.94 4.55 -13.37
CA GLN A 83 16.75 4.41 -11.93
C GLN A 83 15.24 4.38 -11.63
N GLN A 84 14.83 3.46 -10.74
CA GLN A 84 13.42 3.30 -10.38
C GLN A 84 13.22 3.22 -8.88
N PHE A 85 12.13 3.81 -8.38
CA PHE A 85 11.79 3.81 -6.97
C PHE A 85 10.27 3.73 -6.80
N GLY A 86 9.79 2.88 -5.90
CA GLY A 86 8.35 2.71 -5.75
C GLY A 86 7.92 1.65 -4.77
N ASN A 87 6.78 1.03 -5.06
CA ASN A 87 6.13 0.07 -4.18
C ASN A 87 6.15 -1.32 -4.81
N LEU A 88 6.12 -2.35 -3.97
CA LEU A 88 6.15 -3.74 -4.39
C LEU A 88 5.08 -4.55 -3.66
N ILE A 89 4.32 -5.36 -4.39
CA ILE A 89 3.48 -6.40 -3.80
C ILE A 89 4.12 -7.75 -4.15
N ALA A 90 4.46 -8.54 -3.14
CA ALA A 90 4.79 -9.95 -3.28
C ALA A 90 3.60 -10.79 -2.82
N THR A 91 3.22 -11.83 -3.57
CA THR A 91 2.20 -12.79 -3.11
C THR A 91 2.49 -14.22 -3.55
N ARG A 92 2.04 -15.17 -2.73
CA ARG A 92 1.98 -16.61 -3.02
C ARG A 92 0.57 -17.08 -3.44
N LEU A 93 -0.42 -16.18 -3.42
CA LEU A 93 -1.78 -16.47 -3.89
C LEU A 93 -1.86 -16.41 -5.43
N PRO A 94 -2.84 -17.09 -6.06
CA PRO A 94 -3.10 -16.92 -7.48
C PRO A 94 -3.45 -15.45 -7.79
N VAL A 95 -2.81 -14.89 -8.82
CA VAL A 95 -2.99 -13.50 -9.23
C VAL A 95 -3.94 -13.44 -10.42
N LEU A 96 -4.96 -12.59 -10.33
CA LEU A 96 -5.99 -12.42 -11.33
C LEU A 96 -5.75 -11.20 -12.21
N GLN A 97 -5.22 -10.12 -11.64
CA GLN A 97 -4.96 -8.86 -12.37
C GLN A 97 -3.93 -8.00 -11.63
N VAL A 98 -3.17 -7.21 -12.40
CA VAL A 98 -2.23 -6.20 -11.89
C VAL A 98 -2.51 -4.87 -12.57
N GLN A 99 -2.50 -3.79 -11.79
CA GLN A 99 -2.65 -2.42 -12.25
C GLN A 99 -1.74 -1.48 -11.46
N HIS A 100 -1.32 -0.39 -12.09
CA HIS A 100 -0.49 0.63 -11.48
C HIS A 100 -1.12 2.00 -11.76
N TYR A 101 -1.41 2.77 -10.72
CA TYR A 101 -2.04 4.07 -10.82
C TYR A 101 -1.09 5.16 -10.32
N PRO A 102 -0.62 6.07 -11.19
CA PRO A 102 0.03 7.30 -10.73
C PRO A 102 -0.95 8.09 -9.87
N LEU A 103 -0.50 8.54 -8.70
CA LEU A 103 -1.33 9.39 -7.84
C LEU A 103 -1.22 10.85 -8.28
N PRO A 104 -2.25 11.68 -8.02
CA PRO A 104 -2.18 13.10 -8.31
C PRO A 104 -0.94 13.76 -7.71
N TYR A 105 -0.23 14.54 -8.54
CA TYR A 105 1.00 15.20 -8.17
C TYR A 105 0.99 16.67 -8.62
N PRO A 106 0.09 17.50 -8.05
CA PRO A 106 0.04 18.93 -8.38
C PRO A 106 1.33 19.63 -7.91
N GLY A 107 1.82 20.59 -8.70
CA GLY A 107 2.98 21.39 -8.30
C GLY A 107 2.74 22.15 -7.00
N ASP A 108 3.77 22.19 -6.15
CA ASP A 108 3.80 22.95 -4.91
C ASP A 108 5.11 23.73 -4.82
N VAL A 109 5.02 25.05 -4.91
CA VAL A 109 6.17 25.92 -5.18
C VAL A 109 7.12 25.92 -3.99
N GLY A 110 8.39 25.57 -4.24
CA GLY A 110 9.44 25.57 -3.22
C GLY A 110 9.41 24.37 -2.27
N VAL A 111 8.54 23.38 -2.51
CA VAL A 111 8.42 22.18 -1.66
C VAL A 111 9.12 21.00 -2.34
N ARG A 112 10.09 20.40 -1.65
CA ARG A 112 10.70 19.14 -2.06
C ARG A 112 9.61 18.07 -2.16
N SER A 113 9.54 17.35 -3.27
CA SER A 113 8.56 16.29 -3.45
C SER A 113 8.99 15.31 -4.54
N MET A 114 8.28 14.19 -4.67
CA MET A 114 8.45 13.21 -5.74
C MET A 114 7.10 12.61 -6.13
N PRO A 115 6.93 12.15 -7.39
CA PRO A 115 5.70 11.48 -7.81
C PRO A 115 5.44 10.23 -6.96
N ARG A 116 4.15 9.99 -6.68
CA ARG A 116 3.67 8.85 -5.89
C ARG A 116 2.75 7.98 -6.74
N MET A 117 2.56 6.72 -6.36
CA MET A 117 1.75 5.77 -7.11
C MET A 117 1.08 4.74 -6.17
N ALA A 118 0.00 4.12 -6.64
CA ALA A 118 -0.62 2.96 -6.03
C ALA A 118 -0.43 1.71 -6.92
N THR A 119 0.14 0.65 -6.35
CA THR A 119 0.26 -0.67 -6.99
C THR A 119 -0.91 -1.53 -6.55
N VAL A 120 -1.60 -2.15 -7.49
CA VAL A 120 -2.83 -2.90 -7.27
C VAL A 120 -2.67 -4.30 -7.83
N VAL A 121 -2.85 -5.31 -6.98
CA VAL A 121 -2.85 -6.73 -7.37
C VAL A 121 -4.14 -7.36 -6.88
N THR A 122 -4.98 -7.81 -7.81
CA THR A 122 -6.15 -8.62 -7.47
C THR A 122 -5.73 -10.06 -7.33
N VAL A 123 -5.85 -10.60 -6.12
CA VAL A 123 -5.51 -12.00 -5.78
C VAL A 123 -6.78 -12.82 -5.57
N GLN A 124 -6.68 -14.13 -5.77
CA GLN A 124 -7.70 -15.10 -5.40
C GLN A 124 -7.37 -15.68 -4.02
N ASP A 125 -7.99 -15.14 -2.97
CA ASP A 125 -7.91 -15.76 -1.64
C ASP A 125 -8.88 -16.97 -1.58
N PRO A 126 -8.45 -18.11 -1.01
CA PRO A 126 -9.28 -19.33 -0.97
C PRO A 126 -10.53 -19.20 -0.09
N ARG A 127 -10.56 -18.24 0.85
CA ARG A 127 -11.66 -18.03 1.80
C ARG A 127 -12.47 -16.78 1.49
N LEU A 128 -11.80 -15.70 1.09
CA LEU A 128 -12.43 -14.40 0.81
C LEU A 128 -12.85 -14.26 -0.66
N GLY A 129 -12.40 -15.12 -1.56
CA GLY A 129 -12.60 -14.92 -2.99
C GLY A 129 -11.62 -13.90 -3.58
N PRO A 130 -11.97 -13.22 -4.68
CA PRO A 130 -11.15 -12.14 -5.23
C PRO A 130 -11.00 -10.98 -4.23
N VAL A 131 -9.76 -10.58 -3.96
CA VAL A 131 -9.41 -9.43 -3.11
C VAL A 131 -8.46 -8.52 -3.87
N GLN A 132 -8.80 -7.23 -3.97
CA GLN A 132 -7.91 -6.21 -4.51
C GLN A 132 -6.95 -5.73 -3.40
N VAL A 133 -5.66 -6.05 -3.52
CA VAL A 133 -4.64 -5.56 -2.60
C VAL A 133 -3.96 -4.35 -3.21
N ILE A 134 -3.95 -3.24 -2.48
CA ILE A 134 -3.41 -1.95 -2.92
C ILE A 134 -2.29 -1.55 -1.96
N THR A 135 -1.10 -1.28 -2.48
CA THR A 135 0.00 -0.68 -1.70
C THR A 135 0.32 0.72 -2.22
N THR A 136 0.61 1.64 -1.32
CA THR A 136 0.95 3.03 -1.64
C THR A 136 2.03 3.58 -0.71
N HIS A 137 2.64 4.69 -1.11
CA HIS A 137 3.47 5.52 -0.25
C HIS A 137 3.17 6.99 -0.58
N LEU A 138 2.49 7.68 0.32
CA LEU A 138 2.04 9.06 0.10
C LEU A 138 3.14 10.10 0.29
N GLU A 139 2.87 11.32 -0.16
CA GLU A 139 3.85 12.39 -0.13
C GLU A 139 4.12 12.92 1.29
N PHE A 140 5.40 13.21 1.59
CA PHE A 140 5.85 13.55 2.95
C PHE A 140 5.79 15.06 3.26
N TYR A 141 6.29 15.92 2.37
CA TYR A 141 6.55 17.34 2.65
C TYR A 141 5.35 18.26 2.35
N SER A 142 4.64 18.03 1.27
CA SER A 142 3.47 18.76 0.79
C SER A 142 2.15 18.14 1.26
N LYS A 143 1.57 18.73 2.32
CA LYS A 143 0.18 18.43 2.75
C LYS A 143 -0.81 18.55 1.58
N ARG A 144 -0.60 19.50 0.67
CA ARG A 144 -1.46 19.73 -0.50
C ARG A 144 -1.46 18.51 -1.42
N GLN A 145 -0.27 18.02 -1.79
CA GLN A 145 -0.13 16.84 -2.64
C GLN A 145 -0.71 15.61 -1.93
N ARG A 146 -0.30 15.36 -0.68
CA ARG A 146 -0.78 14.22 0.12
C ARG A 146 -2.30 14.19 0.25
N MET A 147 -2.95 15.33 0.49
CA MET A 147 -4.41 15.44 0.53
C MET A 147 -5.07 15.06 -0.80
N THR A 148 -4.51 15.49 -1.94
CA THR A 148 -5.06 15.06 -3.25
C THR A 148 -4.88 13.56 -3.51
N GLN A 149 -3.81 12.97 -2.98
CA GLN A 149 -3.55 11.53 -3.07
C GLN A 149 -4.50 10.73 -2.19
N ALA A 150 -4.78 11.17 -0.96
CA ALA A 150 -5.78 10.55 -0.08
C ALA A 150 -7.18 10.51 -0.73
N ARG A 151 -7.61 11.64 -1.33
CA ARG A 151 -8.88 11.67 -2.08
C ARG A 151 -8.89 10.69 -3.26
N TYR A 152 -7.78 10.56 -3.97
CA TYR A 152 -7.67 9.63 -5.09
C TYR A 152 -7.75 8.16 -4.63
N LEU A 153 -7.09 7.80 -3.52
CA LEU A 153 -7.17 6.46 -2.95
C LEU A 153 -8.59 6.10 -2.48
N ARG A 154 -9.35 7.07 -1.96
CA ARG A 154 -10.77 6.88 -1.69
C ARG A 154 -11.56 6.61 -2.98
N ARG A 155 -11.32 7.41 -4.01
CA ARG A 155 -11.93 7.23 -5.34
C ARG A 155 -11.63 5.87 -5.96
N LEU A 156 -10.43 5.32 -5.77
CA LEU A 156 -10.07 3.99 -6.28
C LEU A 156 -10.97 2.87 -5.72
N LEU A 157 -11.32 2.91 -4.44
CA LEU A 157 -12.29 1.97 -3.86
C LEU A 157 -13.64 2.07 -4.55
N PHE A 158 -14.13 3.30 -4.69
CA PHE A 158 -15.46 3.58 -5.24
C PHE A 158 -15.56 3.19 -6.72
N GLU A 159 -14.51 3.47 -7.49
CA GLU A 159 -14.42 3.03 -8.89
C GLU A 159 -14.35 1.51 -9.02
N GLY A 160 -13.57 0.83 -8.16
CA GLY A 160 -13.54 -0.63 -8.11
C GLY A 160 -14.90 -1.26 -7.79
N LEU A 161 -15.59 -0.73 -6.77
CA LEU A 161 -16.95 -1.17 -6.41
C LEU A 161 -17.97 -0.85 -7.51
N SER A 162 -17.85 0.30 -8.17
CA SER A 162 -18.68 0.64 -9.34
C SER A 162 -18.56 -0.42 -10.43
N GLN A 163 -17.35 -0.87 -10.73
CA GLN A 163 -17.13 -1.92 -11.73
C GLN A 163 -17.64 -3.29 -11.26
N TYR A 164 -17.60 -3.58 -9.96
CA TYR A 164 -18.19 -4.78 -9.38
C TYR A 164 -19.72 -4.79 -9.51
N TYR A 165 -20.40 -3.68 -9.18
CA TYR A 165 -21.86 -3.59 -9.24
C TYR A 165 -22.42 -3.39 -10.64
N ALA A 166 -21.64 -2.77 -11.54
CA ALA A 166 -22.00 -2.54 -12.93
C ALA A 166 -20.88 -3.06 -13.86
N PRO A 167 -20.67 -4.38 -13.92
CA PRO A 167 -19.59 -4.95 -14.72
C PRO A 167 -19.85 -4.74 -16.22
N ALA A 168 -18.77 -4.50 -16.97
CA ALA A 168 -18.82 -4.50 -18.42
C ALA A 168 -19.29 -5.86 -18.95
N LEU A 169 -19.99 -5.84 -20.10
CA LEU A 169 -20.30 -7.07 -20.82
C LEU A 169 -19.00 -7.78 -21.23
N ALA A 170 -18.90 -9.06 -20.88
CA ALA A 170 -17.76 -9.87 -21.26
C ALA A 170 -17.77 -10.11 -22.78
N GLY A 171 -16.65 -9.80 -23.43
CA GLY A 171 -16.35 -10.21 -24.79
C GLY A 171 -15.72 -11.59 -24.84
N GLU A 172 -14.99 -11.85 -25.91
CA GLU A 172 -14.32 -13.14 -26.13
C GLU A 172 -13.25 -13.45 -25.06
N GLU A 173 -13.25 -14.69 -24.56
CA GLU A 173 -12.24 -15.19 -23.63
C GLU A 173 -10.82 -15.10 -24.25
N GLY A 174 -9.83 -14.70 -23.44
CA GLY A 174 -8.45 -14.46 -23.90
C GLY A 174 -8.21 -13.09 -24.54
N SER A 175 -9.27 -12.29 -24.77
CA SER A 175 -9.14 -10.96 -25.35
C SER A 175 -9.06 -9.85 -24.27
N PRO A 176 -8.64 -8.62 -24.63
CA PRO A 176 -8.77 -7.47 -23.74
C PRO A 176 -10.21 -7.19 -23.25
N TYR A 177 -11.24 -7.72 -23.91
CA TYR A 177 -12.65 -7.59 -23.52
C TYR A 177 -13.17 -8.75 -22.68
N GLN A 178 -12.34 -9.76 -22.38
CA GLN A 178 -12.73 -10.88 -21.52
C GLN A 178 -13.23 -10.40 -20.16
N LYS A 179 -13.96 -11.28 -19.46
CA LYS A 179 -14.44 -11.02 -18.10
C LYS A 179 -13.30 -10.57 -17.19
N LYS A 180 -13.48 -9.45 -16.50
CA LYS A 180 -12.51 -8.90 -15.55
C LYS A 180 -12.78 -9.41 -14.13
N PRO A 181 -11.75 -9.64 -13.32
CA PRO A 181 -11.89 -10.10 -11.95
C PRO A 181 -12.23 -8.94 -11.01
N TYR A 182 -13.36 -8.25 -11.24
CA TYR A 182 -13.81 -7.18 -10.35
C TYR A 182 -14.05 -7.75 -8.94
N ALA A 183 -13.47 -7.12 -7.93
CA ALA A 183 -13.50 -7.59 -6.55
C ALA A 183 -14.40 -6.69 -5.69
N TYR A 184 -15.26 -7.30 -4.89
CA TYR A 184 -16.01 -6.60 -3.84
C TYR A 184 -15.12 -6.26 -2.64
N HIS A 185 -14.13 -7.12 -2.38
CA HIS A 185 -13.20 -6.98 -1.27
C HIS A 185 -11.94 -6.24 -1.72
N ALA A 186 -11.57 -5.21 -0.96
CA ALA A 186 -10.33 -4.49 -1.16
C ALA A 186 -9.61 -4.21 0.17
N VAL A 187 -8.29 -4.23 0.12
CA VAL A 187 -7.38 -3.84 1.20
C VAL A 187 -6.39 -2.82 0.64
N LEU A 188 -6.22 -1.71 1.34
CA LEU A 188 -5.25 -0.66 1.00
C LEU A 188 -4.28 -0.49 2.17
N CYS A 189 -2.99 -0.57 1.91
CA CYS A 189 -1.97 -0.44 2.94
C CYS A 189 -0.73 0.31 2.48
N GLY A 190 0.13 0.66 3.43
CA GLY A 190 1.43 1.28 3.19
C GLY A 190 1.67 2.49 4.08
N ASP A 191 2.64 3.30 3.69
CA ASP A 191 3.04 4.51 4.41
C ASP A 191 2.25 5.73 3.91
N PHE A 192 1.45 6.31 4.79
CA PHE A 192 0.59 7.44 4.46
C PHE A 192 1.22 8.79 4.80
N ASN A 193 2.37 8.82 5.49
CA ASN A 193 3.04 10.06 5.90
C ASN A 193 2.15 11.08 6.65
N PHE A 194 1.07 10.60 7.28
CA PHE A 194 0.21 11.36 8.18
C PHE A 194 -0.16 10.50 9.38
N ASP A 195 -0.62 11.10 10.47
CA ASP A 195 -1.21 10.39 11.60
C ASP A 195 -2.75 10.44 11.61
N ALA A 196 -3.37 9.70 12.53
CA ALA A 196 -4.83 9.60 12.61
C ALA A 196 -5.56 10.89 13.01
N GLN A 197 -4.85 11.94 13.41
CA GLN A 197 -5.40 13.24 13.78
C GLN A 197 -5.35 14.24 12.60
N GLU A 198 -4.61 13.91 11.53
CA GLU A 198 -4.50 14.77 10.35
C GLU A 198 -5.78 14.71 9.47
N PRO A 199 -6.11 15.81 8.76
CA PRO A 199 -7.30 15.86 7.90
C PRO A 199 -7.36 14.77 6.82
N GLU A 200 -6.22 14.32 6.32
CA GLU A 200 -6.10 13.26 5.32
C GLU A 200 -6.70 11.94 5.82
N TYR A 201 -6.49 11.60 7.10
CA TYR A 201 -7.08 10.41 7.71
C TYR A 201 -8.62 10.48 7.68
N SER A 202 -9.18 11.63 8.05
CA SER A 202 -10.64 11.85 8.01
C SER A 202 -11.21 11.76 6.60
N VAL A 203 -10.44 12.21 5.59
CA VAL A 203 -10.80 12.10 4.17
C VAL A 203 -10.77 10.66 3.69
N MET A 204 -9.81 9.84 4.14
CA MET A 204 -9.76 8.41 3.83
C MET A 204 -10.98 7.67 4.38
N ALA A 205 -11.36 7.96 5.63
CA ALA A 205 -12.46 7.30 6.33
C ALA A 205 -13.87 7.80 5.94
N SER A 206 -13.98 8.89 5.17
CA SER A 206 -15.27 9.45 4.81
C SER A 206 -16.04 8.56 3.83
N ALA A 207 -17.35 8.43 4.05
CA ALA A 207 -18.23 7.70 3.15
C ALA A 207 -18.46 8.40 1.81
N ALA A 208 -18.67 7.63 0.75
CA ALA A 208 -19.05 8.13 -0.57
C ALA A 208 -20.35 8.94 -0.47
N ALA A 209 -20.30 10.22 -0.83
CA ALA A 209 -21.48 11.08 -0.80
C ALA A 209 -22.36 10.86 -2.04
N VAL A 210 -23.66 11.14 -1.91
CA VAL A 210 -24.63 11.03 -3.02
C VAL A 210 -24.19 11.89 -4.22
N ILE A 211 -23.88 13.16 -4.00
CA ILE A 211 -23.46 14.08 -5.07
C ILE A 211 -22.15 13.63 -5.72
N GLU A 212 -21.19 13.17 -4.92
CA GLU A 212 -19.91 12.64 -5.42
C GLU A 212 -20.14 11.44 -6.37
N CYS A 213 -21.02 10.51 -5.99
CA CYS A 213 -21.35 9.35 -6.82
C CYS A 213 -22.06 9.75 -8.12
N LEU A 214 -23.01 10.70 -8.04
CA LEU A 214 -23.72 11.21 -9.21
C LEU A 214 -22.78 11.90 -10.20
N GLU A 215 -21.87 12.76 -9.72
CA GLU A 215 -20.88 13.45 -10.56
C GLU A 215 -19.88 12.49 -11.20
N ALA A 216 -19.50 11.42 -10.48
CA ALA A 216 -18.58 10.41 -10.98
C ALA A 216 -19.25 9.37 -11.91
N GLY A 217 -20.58 9.31 -11.95
CA GLY A 217 -21.34 8.32 -12.72
C GLY A 217 -21.33 6.92 -12.09
N TRP A 218 -21.13 6.82 -10.77
CA TRP A 218 -21.15 5.54 -10.06
C TRP A 218 -22.57 5.08 -9.72
N PRO A 219 -22.81 3.76 -9.66
CA PRO A 219 -24.12 3.22 -9.31
C PRO A 219 -24.45 3.51 -7.83
N GLU A 220 -25.74 3.56 -7.51
CA GLU A 220 -26.25 3.92 -6.18
C GLU A 220 -25.69 3.05 -5.05
N GLN A 221 -25.35 1.79 -5.33
CA GLN A 221 -24.75 0.84 -4.40
C GLN A 221 -23.37 1.26 -3.85
N VAL A 222 -22.71 2.23 -4.49
CA VAL A 222 -21.44 2.81 -4.01
C VAL A 222 -21.68 3.85 -2.91
N VAL A 223 -22.85 4.49 -2.86
CA VAL A 223 -23.17 5.52 -1.87
C VAL A 223 -23.04 4.95 -0.46
N GLY A 224 -22.40 5.70 0.44
CA GLY A 224 -22.21 5.30 1.83
C GLY A 224 -21.02 4.37 2.08
N THR A 225 -20.42 3.80 1.03
CA THR A 225 -19.24 2.92 1.16
C THR A 225 -18.02 3.72 1.60
N ARG A 226 -17.08 3.07 2.30
CA ARG A 226 -15.84 3.71 2.76
C ARG A 226 -14.68 2.74 2.99
N TRP A 227 -13.50 3.32 3.18
CA TRP A 227 -12.40 2.65 3.85
C TRP A 227 -12.63 2.60 5.35
N ASN A 228 -12.28 1.47 5.97
CA ASN A 228 -12.31 1.28 7.42
C ASN A 228 -10.89 0.94 7.90
N ASP A 229 -10.37 1.69 8.87
CA ASP A 229 -9.05 1.40 9.47
C ASP A 229 -9.11 0.10 10.27
N ALA A 230 -8.30 -0.89 9.89
CA ALA A 230 -8.23 -2.20 10.52
C ALA A 230 -7.89 -2.12 12.02
N TRP A 231 -7.02 -1.17 12.43
CA TRP A 231 -6.71 -0.99 13.85
C TRP A 231 -7.94 -0.52 14.63
N ARG A 232 -8.65 0.50 14.13
CA ARG A 232 -9.85 1.04 14.79
C ARG A 232 -11.00 0.05 14.86
N LEU A 233 -11.06 -0.92 13.95
CA LEU A 233 -12.06 -1.99 14.02
C LEU A 233 -11.83 -2.93 15.21
N LEU A 234 -10.57 -3.18 15.57
CA LEU A 234 -10.20 -4.06 16.68
C LEU A 234 -10.09 -3.29 18.02
N SER A 235 -9.60 -2.06 17.96
CA SER A 235 -9.20 -1.26 19.12
C SER A 235 -9.73 0.18 19.01
N PRO A 236 -11.06 0.39 19.00
CA PRO A 236 -11.67 1.69 18.67
C PRO A 236 -11.22 2.83 19.58
N ASP A 237 -11.03 2.54 20.87
CA ASP A 237 -10.69 3.53 21.89
C ASP A 237 -9.18 3.69 22.13
N GLN A 238 -8.34 2.99 21.37
CA GLN A 238 -6.88 3.04 21.54
C GLN A 238 -6.20 3.76 20.39
N ASN A 239 -5.12 4.48 20.71
CA ASN A 239 -4.22 5.00 19.69
C ASN A 239 -3.54 3.85 18.96
N GLN A 240 -3.39 3.98 17.64
CA GLN A 240 -2.64 3.00 16.87
C GLN A 240 -1.18 2.97 17.35
N PRO A 241 -0.56 1.77 17.46
CA PRO A 241 0.85 1.67 17.77
C PRO A 241 1.68 2.45 16.74
N ALA A 242 2.68 3.17 17.22
CA ALA A 242 3.58 3.91 16.35
C ALA A 242 4.33 2.95 15.42
N THR A 243 4.55 3.38 14.19
CA THR A 243 5.28 2.64 13.16
C THR A 243 6.51 3.38 12.67
N PHE A 244 6.67 4.66 13.03
CA PHE A 244 7.80 5.49 12.62
C PHE A 244 8.36 6.28 13.80
N LYS A 245 9.68 6.55 13.75
CA LYS A 245 10.47 7.28 14.76
C LYS A 245 10.59 6.59 16.13
N LEU A 246 10.40 5.27 16.21
CA LEU A 246 10.61 4.52 17.46
C LEU A 246 12.10 4.42 17.78
N ASN A 247 12.86 3.89 16.83
CA ASN A 247 14.28 3.57 16.98
C ASN A 247 15.20 4.59 16.28
N ASP A 248 14.65 5.44 15.41
CA ASP A 248 15.36 6.52 14.72
C ASP A 248 14.74 7.89 15.02
N ARG A 249 15.52 8.78 15.64
CA ARG A 249 15.07 10.13 16.04
C ARG A 249 15.50 11.24 15.08
N ARG A 250 16.14 10.93 13.96
CA ARG A 250 16.57 11.92 12.95
C ARG A 250 15.41 12.75 12.39
N PHE A 251 14.21 12.17 12.35
CA PHE A 251 13.00 12.79 11.80
C PHE A 251 12.08 13.42 12.86
N GLY A 252 12.51 13.43 14.13
CA GLY A 252 11.80 14.06 15.24
C GLY A 252 11.74 13.20 16.51
N PRO A 253 11.37 13.82 17.64
CA PRO A 253 11.43 13.17 18.94
C PRO A 253 10.23 12.28 19.27
N GLU A 254 9.09 12.44 18.60
CA GLU A 254 7.85 11.74 18.93
C GLU A 254 7.57 10.59 17.95
N PRO A 255 7.38 9.35 18.42
CA PRO A 255 6.90 8.24 17.59
C PRO A 255 5.51 8.53 17.02
N VAL A 256 5.26 8.06 15.81
CA VAL A 256 3.98 8.29 15.12
C VAL A 256 3.51 7.02 14.41
N ALA A 257 2.19 6.83 14.35
CA ALA A 257 1.56 5.84 13.50
C ALA A 257 1.26 6.48 12.14
N CYS A 258 1.94 6.04 11.09
CA CYS A 258 1.71 6.51 9.73
C CYS A 258 1.59 5.40 8.69
N ASP A 259 1.82 4.14 9.10
CA ASP A 259 1.59 2.96 8.27
C ASP A 259 0.23 2.37 8.63
N PHE A 260 -0.71 2.36 7.67
CA PHE A 260 -2.09 1.94 7.92
C PHE A 260 -2.47 0.74 7.07
N VAL A 261 -3.48 0.00 7.53
CA VAL A 261 -4.20 -1.01 6.74
C VAL A 261 -5.68 -0.66 6.76
N TRP A 262 -6.20 -0.28 5.60
CA TRP A 262 -7.60 0.06 5.36
C TRP A 262 -8.29 -1.09 4.66
N VAL A 263 -9.52 -1.42 5.09
CA VAL A 263 -10.33 -2.46 4.50
C VAL A 263 -11.66 -1.92 4.00
N SER A 264 -12.11 -2.42 2.84
CA SER A 264 -13.47 -2.18 2.32
C SER A 264 -14.55 -2.65 3.32
N ASP A 265 -15.77 -2.14 3.19
CA ASP A 265 -16.89 -2.52 4.07
C ASP A 265 -17.14 -4.04 4.11
N GLY A 266 -16.98 -4.74 2.98
CA GLY A 266 -17.13 -6.19 2.90
C GLY A 266 -16.14 -6.98 3.76
N LEU A 267 -15.01 -6.37 4.14
CA LEU A 267 -13.99 -6.99 4.98
C LEU A 267 -14.02 -6.51 6.44
N ARG A 268 -14.93 -5.59 6.79
CA ARG A 268 -14.98 -4.97 8.12
C ARG A 268 -15.07 -6.00 9.26
N SER A 269 -15.94 -7.01 9.11
CA SER A 269 -16.12 -8.08 10.12
C SER A 269 -15.11 -9.21 9.99
N HIS A 270 -14.20 -9.13 9.02
CA HIS A 270 -13.24 -10.19 8.72
C HIS A 270 -11.84 -9.91 9.28
N VAL A 271 -11.55 -8.69 9.76
CA VAL A 271 -10.27 -8.37 10.42
C VAL A 271 -10.19 -9.11 11.75
N GLN A 272 -9.18 -9.97 11.93
CA GLN A 272 -8.99 -10.80 13.11
C GLN A 272 -7.89 -10.30 14.04
N SER A 273 -6.79 -9.81 13.49
CA SER A 273 -5.67 -9.28 14.27
C SER A 273 -4.92 -8.18 13.53
N PHE A 274 -4.24 -7.34 14.32
CA PHE A 274 -3.36 -6.28 13.86
C PHE A 274 -2.17 -6.21 14.83
N GLU A 275 -0.97 -6.40 14.30
CA GLU A 275 0.27 -6.50 15.06
C GLU A 275 1.32 -5.56 14.46
N VAL A 276 2.08 -4.89 15.31
CA VAL A 276 3.23 -4.07 14.91
C VAL A 276 4.46 -4.59 15.65
N ASP A 277 5.51 -4.93 14.91
CA ASP A 277 6.81 -5.22 15.52
C ASP A 277 7.55 -3.91 15.76
N GLY A 278 7.44 -3.38 16.99
CA GLY A 278 8.10 -2.15 17.40
C GLY A 278 9.58 -2.29 17.78
N LEU A 279 10.17 -3.49 17.66
CA LEU A 279 11.53 -3.78 18.11
C LEU A 279 12.55 -3.78 16.97
N THR A 280 12.11 -4.04 15.74
CA THR A 280 13.02 -4.17 14.61
C THR A 280 13.72 -2.85 14.28
N GLN A 281 14.99 -2.97 13.86
CA GLN A 281 15.84 -1.88 13.38
C GLN A 281 16.28 -2.11 11.92
N ALA A 282 15.64 -3.07 11.25
CA ALA A 282 15.91 -3.41 9.85
C ALA A 282 15.44 -2.34 8.86
N SER A 283 14.61 -1.41 9.32
CA SER A 283 14.15 -0.18 8.67
C SER A 283 13.92 0.89 9.76
N ASP A 284 13.79 2.16 9.38
CA ASP A 284 13.32 3.23 10.26
C ASP A 284 11.79 3.19 10.51
N HIS A 285 11.06 2.41 9.70
CA HIS A 285 9.67 2.03 9.94
C HIS A 285 9.53 0.62 10.52
N GLN A 286 8.39 0.39 11.17
CA GLN A 286 8.01 -0.89 11.78
C GLN A 286 6.99 -1.62 10.90
N PRO A 287 7.16 -2.93 10.66
CA PRO A 287 6.23 -3.69 9.85
C PRO A 287 4.90 -3.89 10.58
N VAL A 288 3.82 -3.83 9.81
CA VAL A 288 2.45 -4.07 10.28
C VAL A 288 1.94 -5.38 9.69
N ARG A 289 1.48 -6.29 10.54
CA ARG A 289 0.88 -7.58 10.14
C ARG A 289 -0.61 -7.59 10.49
N VAL A 290 -1.44 -7.97 9.53
CA VAL A 290 -2.91 -8.06 9.68
C VAL A 290 -3.40 -9.40 9.18
N VAL A 291 -4.29 -10.04 9.95
CA VAL A 291 -4.99 -11.26 9.53
C VAL A 291 -6.43 -10.92 9.18
N ILE A 292 -6.86 -11.28 7.97
CA ILE A 292 -8.18 -11.01 7.43
C ILE A 292 -8.81 -12.31 6.92
N GLY A 293 -10.06 -12.58 7.33
CA GLY A 293 -10.81 -13.80 7.05
C GLY A 293 -10.89 -14.73 8.27
N HIS A 294 -11.81 -15.68 8.21
CA HIS A 294 -12.06 -16.67 9.27
C HIS A 294 -11.22 -17.94 9.10
#